data_AF-A0AAJ2TH47-F1
#
_entry.id   AF-A0AAJ2TH47-F1
#
_cell.length_a   1.000
_cell.length_b   1.000
_cell.length_c   1.000
_cell.angle_alpha   90.00
_cell.angle_beta   90.00
_cell.angle_gamma   90.00
#
_symmetry.space_group_name_H-M   'P 1'
#
loop_
_entity.id
_entity.type
_entity.pdbx_description
1 polymer ?
#
loop_
_entity_poly.entity_id
_entity_poly.type
_entity_poly.pdbx_seq_one_letter_code
_entity_poly.pdbx_strand_id
1 'polypeptide(L)'
;MKIEVGESLMLSWLRHVKECQIAQTNWKASSHWELKNQDKIEQLLKNSANCFSKKFGYDLFKANSGLSQILAQAEIDALGITSDGTHSKIYAIDVAFHEAGLNYGSKEETVTRVIKKCIRTAMCIYGYFGLSSGTIIFASPKINPSVMIAINECMSDMTAVLETADLDFDVRIIANDDFRESILEPVLSMLGEVSDTSELFMRSLQMYNLFVNTETRVNKNQRASSPGRITPEIVKIENTDIDGLKEMKIGAIVRTVFRSMLEDGAVSHEEVKKMQTREYSKETFDIQFPLLLKTETTGGIKPVRYYANPVCIYGINYFLCSEWYEVPANNDRPYLMKWLILHKKSR
;
A
#
# COMPACT_ATOMS: atom_id res chain seq x y z
N MET A 1 15.96 8.56 -19.29
CA MET A 1 15.06 8.32 -18.15
C MET A 1 15.53 7.04 -17.48
N LYS A 2 16.15 7.13 -16.29
CA LYS A 2 16.34 5.93 -15.46
C LYS A 2 14.95 5.64 -14.90
N ILE A 3 14.36 4.52 -15.29
CA ILE A 3 13.09 4.09 -14.72
C ILE A 3 13.45 3.23 -13.52
N GLU A 4 13.19 3.72 -12.31
CA GLU A 4 13.46 2.94 -11.11
C GLU A 4 12.23 2.08 -10.76
N VAL A 5 12.46 0.78 -10.59
CA VAL A 5 11.40 -0.19 -10.32
C VAL A 5 10.65 0.12 -9.01
N GLY A 6 11.37 0.69 -8.02
CA GLY A 6 10.78 1.10 -6.75
C GLY A 6 9.71 2.18 -6.93
N GLU A 7 10.01 3.24 -7.68
CA GLU A 7 9.07 4.32 -7.98
C GLU A 7 7.85 3.82 -8.75
N SER A 8 8.07 2.93 -9.72
CA SER A 8 7.00 2.32 -10.52
C SER A 8 6.04 1.46 -9.66
N LEU A 9 6.59 0.73 -8.70
CA LEU A 9 5.81 0.02 -7.69
C LEU A 9 5.04 1.00 -6.79
N MET A 10 5.70 2.05 -6.27
CA MET A 10 5.03 3.07 -5.45
C MET A 10 3.90 3.78 -6.19
N LEU A 11 4.08 4.07 -7.49
CA LEU A 11 3.04 4.63 -8.34
C LEU A 11 1.81 3.72 -8.38
N SER A 12 2.03 2.42 -8.56
CA SER A 12 0.97 1.40 -8.58
C SER A 12 0.26 1.30 -7.24
N TRP A 13 1.03 1.35 -6.15
CA TRP A 13 0.49 1.35 -4.79
C TRP A 13 -0.34 2.61 -4.50
N LEU A 14 0.16 3.79 -4.83
CA LEU A 14 -0.56 5.05 -4.65
C LEU A 14 -1.88 5.06 -5.41
N ARG A 15 -1.90 4.59 -6.66
CA ARG A 15 -3.10 4.59 -7.52
C ARG A 15 -4.13 3.55 -7.11
N HIS A 16 -3.71 2.31 -6.85
CA HIS A 16 -4.65 1.19 -6.70
C HIS A 16 -4.90 0.79 -5.25
N VAL A 17 -3.92 0.99 -4.37
CA VAL A 17 -4.04 0.63 -2.94
C VAL A 17 -4.48 1.84 -2.13
N LYS A 18 -3.84 2.99 -2.33
CA LYS A 18 -4.22 4.26 -1.69
C LYS A 18 -5.30 5.03 -2.41
N GLU A 19 -5.69 4.59 -3.61
CA GLU A 19 -6.73 5.23 -4.41
C GLU A 19 -6.49 6.73 -4.61
N CYS A 20 -5.23 7.13 -4.78
CA CYS A 20 -4.85 8.51 -5.10
C CYS A 20 -5.36 8.87 -6.49
N GLN A 21 -6.12 9.97 -6.60
CA GLN A 21 -6.59 10.49 -7.88
C GLN A 21 -5.44 11.09 -8.70
N ILE A 22 -4.43 11.63 -8.01
CA ILE A 22 -3.19 12.14 -8.62
C ILE A 22 -2.04 11.33 -8.03
N ALA A 23 -1.19 10.78 -8.89
CA ALA A 23 0.05 10.17 -8.49
C ALA A 23 1.15 10.50 -9.50
N GLN A 24 2.33 10.85 -9.01
CA GLN A 24 3.48 11.28 -9.80
C GLN A 24 4.76 10.68 -9.22
N THR A 25 5.66 10.19 -10.07
CA THR A 25 7.01 9.79 -9.67
C THR A 25 8.02 10.90 -9.93
N ASN A 26 9.19 10.85 -9.27
CA ASN A 26 10.29 11.79 -9.43
C ASN A 26 9.87 13.26 -9.24
N TRP A 27 9.06 13.53 -8.22
CA TRP A 27 8.60 14.89 -7.97
C TRP A 27 9.76 15.77 -7.52
N LYS A 28 9.88 16.94 -8.15
CA LYS A 28 10.86 17.99 -7.85
C LYS A 28 10.17 19.34 -7.95
N ALA A 29 10.51 20.25 -7.04
CA ALA A 29 10.02 21.61 -7.13
C ALA A 29 10.60 22.32 -8.35
N SER A 30 9.76 23.04 -9.10
CA SER A 30 10.25 23.95 -10.14
C SER A 30 10.98 25.12 -9.50
N SER A 31 12.05 25.59 -10.15
CA SER A 31 12.76 26.81 -9.74
C SER A 31 11.89 28.08 -9.79
N HIS A 32 10.73 28.01 -10.45
CA HIS A 32 9.78 29.12 -10.57
C HIS A 32 8.64 29.06 -9.55
N TRP A 33 8.57 28.02 -8.71
CA TRP A 33 7.53 27.93 -7.70
C TRP A 33 7.87 28.80 -6.49
N GLU A 34 6.87 29.54 -6.03
CA GLU A 34 6.97 30.33 -4.82
C GLU A 34 7.06 29.42 -3.59
N LEU A 35 8.02 29.72 -2.72
CA LEU A 35 8.16 29.05 -1.43
C LEU A 35 7.30 29.78 -0.38
N LYS A 36 6.29 29.09 0.14
CA LYS A 36 5.44 29.59 1.22
C LYS A 36 6.09 29.31 2.58
N ASN A 37 5.67 30.05 3.61
CA ASN A 37 6.01 29.79 5.01
C ASN A 37 7.51 29.72 5.31
N GLN A 38 8.34 30.50 4.59
CA GLN A 38 9.79 30.40 4.63
C GLN A 38 10.38 30.46 6.06
N ASP A 39 9.96 31.44 6.87
CA ASP A 39 10.48 31.61 8.24
C ASP A 39 10.31 30.35 9.09
N LYS A 40 9.14 29.71 9.00
CA LYS A 40 8.80 28.51 9.76
C LYS A 40 9.59 27.28 9.25
N ILE A 41 9.85 27.22 7.94
CA ILE A 41 10.70 26.19 7.33
C ILE A 41 12.16 26.38 7.74
N GLU A 42 12.67 27.62 7.81
CA GLU A 42 14.01 27.91 8.31
C GLU A 42 14.18 27.53 9.78
N GLN A 43 13.14 27.76 10.60
CA GLN A 43 13.12 27.30 11.99
C GLN A 43 13.13 25.77 12.07
N LEU A 44 12.29 25.09 11.29
CA LEU A 44 12.29 23.61 11.22
C LEU A 44 13.66 23.07 10.82
N LEU A 45 14.33 23.72 9.86
CA LEU A 45 15.68 23.34 9.43
C LEU A 45 16.70 23.46 10.56
N LYS A 46 16.71 24.58 11.27
CA LYS A 46 17.63 24.80 12.40
C LYS A 46 17.32 23.86 13.57
N ASN A 47 16.04 23.68 13.90
CA ASN A 47 15.61 22.87 15.03
C ASN A 47 15.92 21.38 14.80
N SER A 48 15.62 20.87 13.60
CA SER A 48 15.98 19.49 13.24
C SER A 48 17.50 19.29 13.26
N ALA A 49 18.28 20.16 12.62
CA ALA A 49 19.75 20.05 12.63
C ALA A 49 20.32 20.02 14.06
N ASN A 50 19.87 20.94 14.92
CA ASN A 50 20.32 21.02 16.30
C ASN A 50 19.91 19.81 17.15
N CYS A 51 18.67 19.35 17.00
CA CYS A 51 18.15 18.19 17.74
C CYS A 51 18.99 16.94 17.45
N PHE A 52 19.15 16.60 16.18
CA PHE A 52 19.83 15.37 15.77
C PHE A 52 21.35 15.44 15.95
N SER A 53 21.96 16.61 15.77
CA SER A 53 23.38 16.80 16.07
C SER A 53 23.68 16.65 17.56
N LYS A 54 22.89 17.27 18.45
CA LYS A 54 23.13 17.21 19.90
C LYS A 54 22.83 15.84 20.51
N LYS A 55 21.76 15.19 20.07
CA LYS A 55 21.29 13.94 20.69
C LYS A 55 21.99 12.69 20.12
N PHE A 56 22.29 12.69 18.82
CA PHE A 56 22.80 11.51 18.12
C PHE A 56 24.16 11.73 17.43
N GLY A 57 24.66 12.97 17.37
CA GLY A 57 25.85 13.31 16.59
C GLY A 57 25.63 13.34 15.09
N TYR A 58 24.37 13.35 14.62
CA TYR A 58 24.03 13.29 13.20
C TYR A 58 24.04 14.67 12.54
N ASP A 59 24.83 14.82 11.49
CA ASP A 59 24.85 16.02 10.65
C ASP A 59 23.88 15.86 9.47
N LEU A 60 22.64 16.33 9.66
CA LEU A 60 21.59 16.24 8.64
C LEU A 60 21.88 17.13 7.42
N PHE A 61 22.41 18.33 7.64
CA PHE A 61 22.58 19.36 6.62
C PHE A 61 23.96 19.99 6.75
N LYS A 62 24.77 19.90 5.69
CA LYS A 62 26.12 20.49 5.70
C LYS A 62 26.03 21.97 6.12
N ALA A 63 26.92 22.39 7.01
CA ALA A 63 26.89 23.70 7.68
C ALA A 63 26.68 24.94 6.77
N ASN A 64 27.07 24.87 5.49
CA ASN A 64 26.93 25.97 4.52
C ASN A 64 25.78 25.80 3.52
N SER A 65 24.87 24.83 3.73
CA SER A 65 23.76 24.58 2.82
C SER A 65 22.62 25.55 3.12
N GLY A 66 22.38 26.51 2.23
CA GLY A 66 21.23 27.40 2.33
C GLY A 66 19.90 26.65 2.17
N LEU A 67 18.82 27.18 2.74
CA LEU A 67 17.49 26.57 2.66
C LEU A 67 17.07 26.29 1.20
N SER A 68 17.24 27.27 0.31
CA SER A 68 16.92 27.14 -1.11
C SER A 68 17.67 25.99 -1.78
N GLN A 69 18.96 25.80 -1.44
CA GLN A 69 19.76 24.70 -1.98
C GLN A 69 19.25 23.34 -1.47
N ILE A 70 18.89 23.24 -0.20
CA ILE A 70 18.39 21.99 0.39
C ILE A 70 17.07 21.59 -0.27
N LEU A 71 16.15 22.54 -0.48
CA LEU A 71 14.85 22.28 -1.10
C LEU A 71 14.98 22.02 -2.61
N ALA A 72 15.84 22.75 -3.33
CA ALA A 72 16.07 22.53 -4.75
C ALA A 72 16.70 21.14 -5.05
N GLN A 73 17.43 20.57 -4.10
CA GLN A 73 17.97 19.21 -4.17
C GLN A 73 17.00 18.14 -3.65
N ALA A 74 15.79 18.53 -3.26
CA ALA A 74 14.77 17.57 -2.87
C ALA A 74 14.23 16.85 -4.09
N GLU A 75 14.13 15.54 -3.96
CA GLU A 75 13.46 14.64 -4.88
C GLU A 75 12.57 13.78 -4.01
N ILE A 76 11.29 13.72 -4.35
CA ILE A 76 10.33 12.82 -3.73
C ILE A 76 10.02 11.76 -4.79
N ASP A 77 10.42 10.52 -4.51
CA ASP A 77 10.44 9.44 -5.49
C ASP A 77 9.02 9.10 -6.01
N ALA A 78 8.01 9.17 -5.13
CA ALA A 78 6.60 9.13 -5.51
C ALA A 78 5.73 10.02 -4.62
N LEU A 79 4.78 10.74 -5.22
CA LEU A 79 3.84 11.63 -4.55
C LEU A 79 2.42 11.28 -4.99
N GLY A 80 1.50 11.17 -4.02
CA GLY A 80 0.10 10.87 -4.25
C GLY A 80 -0.81 11.83 -3.52
N ILE A 81 -1.95 12.19 -4.13
CA ILE A 81 -2.99 13.01 -3.50
C ILE A 81 -4.32 12.28 -3.63
N THR A 82 -4.95 12.05 -2.48
CA THR A 82 -6.36 11.65 -2.42
C THR A 82 -7.23 12.87 -2.18
N SER A 83 -8.45 12.85 -2.70
CA SER A 83 -9.49 13.81 -2.37
C SER A 83 -10.81 13.09 -2.13
N ASP A 84 -11.47 13.39 -1.02
CA ASP A 84 -12.83 12.93 -0.74
C ASP A 84 -13.90 13.96 -1.12
N GLY A 85 -13.52 15.01 -1.86
CA GLY A 85 -14.37 16.14 -2.24
C GLY A 85 -14.37 17.31 -1.24
N THR A 86 -13.89 17.10 -0.01
CA THR A 86 -13.83 18.14 1.04
C THR A 86 -12.42 18.36 1.57
N HIS A 87 -11.67 17.26 1.72
CA HIS A 87 -10.31 17.26 2.22
C HIS A 87 -9.39 16.55 1.23
N SER A 88 -8.16 17.04 1.14
CA SER A 88 -7.10 16.38 0.39
C SER A 88 -6.07 15.83 1.35
N LYS A 89 -5.65 14.59 1.15
CA LYS A 89 -4.53 13.99 1.88
C LYS A 89 -3.39 13.71 0.93
N ILE A 90 -2.19 14.15 1.31
CA ILE A 90 -0.97 13.95 0.54
C ILE A 90 -0.16 12.79 1.12
N TYR A 91 0.40 11.99 0.23
CA TYR A 91 1.36 10.94 0.50
C TYR A 91 2.66 11.30 -0.24
N ALA A 92 3.77 11.40 0.47
CA ALA A 92 5.08 11.59 -0.13
C ALA A 92 5.99 10.44 0.27
N ILE A 93 6.58 9.78 -0.73
CA ILE A 93 7.31 8.54 -0.56
C ILE A 93 8.71 8.70 -1.15
N ASP A 94 9.71 8.47 -0.30
CA ASP A 94 11.08 8.21 -0.72
C ASP A 94 11.27 6.68 -0.70
N VAL A 95 11.66 6.07 -1.82
CA VAL A 95 11.92 4.63 -1.94
C VAL A 95 13.37 4.36 -2.27
N ALA A 96 13.98 3.43 -1.54
CA ALA A 96 15.36 3.02 -1.78
C ALA A 96 15.43 1.52 -2.06
N PHE A 97 15.89 1.15 -3.25
CA PHE A 97 16.06 -0.25 -3.65
C PHE A 97 17.48 -0.56 -4.08
N HIS A 98 18.10 -1.50 -3.34
CA HIS A 98 19.34 -2.17 -3.72
C HIS A 98 19.22 -3.64 -3.34
N GLU A 99 19.73 -4.56 -4.17
CA GLU A 99 19.65 -6.00 -3.91
C GLU A 99 20.35 -6.40 -2.59
N ALA A 100 21.45 -5.72 -2.26
CA ALA A 100 22.18 -5.91 -1.00
C ALA A 100 21.49 -5.30 0.22
N GLY A 101 20.40 -4.55 0.03
CA GLY A 101 19.71 -3.77 1.05
C GLY A 101 20.19 -2.32 1.14
N LEU A 102 19.48 -1.53 1.95
CA LEU A 102 19.73 -0.11 2.16
C LEU A 102 21.14 0.13 2.68
N ASN A 103 21.94 0.88 1.91
CA ASN A 103 23.31 1.21 2.28
C ASN A 103 23.73 2.52 1.60
N TYR A 104 23.82 3.61 2.38
CA TYR A 104 24.36 4.90 1.92
C TYR A 104 25.81 5.13 2.36
N GLY A 105 26.51 4.12 2.87
CA GLY A 105 27.85 4.25 3.45
C GLY A 105 27.92 3.59 4.82
N SER A 106 28.24 4.38 5.85
CA SER A 106 28.21 3.86 7.23
C SER A 106 26.76 3.68 7.72
N LYS A 107 26.60 2.97 8.85
CA LYS A 107 25.32 2.87 9.56
C LYS A 107 24.76 4.26 9.88
N GLU A 108 25.60 5.13 10.42
CA GLU A 108 25.25 6.51 10.81
C GLU A 108 24.89 7.35 9.59
N GLU A 109 25.65 7.24 8.49
CA GLU A 109 25.34 7.94 7.25
C GLU A 109 23.98 7.51 6.69
N THR A 110 23.71 6.20 6.73
CA THR A 110 22.42 5.65 6.28
C THR A 110 21.25 6.18 7.10
N VAL A 111 21.35 6.15 8.44
CA VAL A 111 20.31 6.68 9.34
C VAL A 111 20.12 8.19 9.12
N THR A 112 21.21 8.94 9.06
CA THR A 112 21.21 10.39 8.81
C THR A 112 20.50 10.72 7.49
N ARG A 113 20.75 9.95 6.43
CA ARG A 113 20.13 10.14 5.10
C ARG A 113 18.62 9.91 5.13
N VAL A 114 18.15 8.89 5.84
CA VAL A 114 16.72 8.60 5.99
C VAL A 114 16.01 9.75 6.71
N ILE A 115 16.51 10.14 7.89
CA ILE A 115 15.94 11.24 8.68
C ILE A 115 15.91 12.54 7.87
N LYS A 116 17.02 12.86 7.21
CA LYS A 116 17.14 14.03 6.34
C LYS A 116 16.08 14.02 5.23
N LYS A 117 15.87 12.89 4.55
CA LYS A 117 14.86 12.76 3.49
C LYS A 117 13.47 13.07 4.04
N CYS A 118 13.06 12.42 5.14
CA CYS A 118 11.75 12.65 5.77
C CYS A 118 11.52 14.13 6.15
N ILE A 119 12.47 14.75 6.86
CA ILE A 119 12.35 16.15 7.29
C ILE A 119 12.33 17.11 6.10
N ARG A 120 13.17 16.88 5.09
CA ARG A 120 13.18 17.69 3.87
C ARG A 120 11.88 17.55 3.08
N THR A 121 11.31 16.35 3.04
CA THR A 121 10.01 16.10 2.41
C THR A 121 8.89 16.85 3.12
N ALA A 122 8.89 16.90 4.47
CA ALA A 122 7.96 17.74 5.23
C ALA A 122 8.08 19.23 4.87
N MET A 123 9.32 19.75 4.78
CA MET A 123 9.58 21.12 4.35
C MET A 123 9.05 21.39 2.93
N CYS A 124 9.21 20.44 2.00
CA CYS A 124 8.74 20.58 0.63
C CYS A 124 7.21 20.59 0.55
N ILE A 125 6.53 19.71 1.30
CA ILE A 125 5.07 19.68 1.36
C ILE A 125 4.54 21.01 1.92
N TYR A 126 5.06 21.42 3.07
CA TYR A 126 4.61 22.63 3.73
C TYR A 126 4.95 23.91 2.93
N GLY A 127 6.12 23.94 2.29
CA GLY A 127 6.60 25.10 1.54
C GLY A 127 5.96 25.27 0.16
N TYR A 128 5.80 24.19 -0.61
CA TYR A 128 5.30 24.30 -1.99
C TYR A 128 3.80 24.04 -2.09
N PHE A 129 3.24 23.13 -1.29
CA PHE A 129 1.80 22.85 -1.29
C PHE A 129 1.05 23.68 -0.25
N GLY A 130 1.71 24.13 0.82
CA GLY A 130 1.06 24.85 1.91
C GLY A 130 0.25 23.94 2.85
N LEU A 131 0.49 22.63 2.82
CA LEU A 131 -0.20 21.65 3.65
C LEU A 131 0.60 21.42 4.94
N SER A 132 -0.06 21.56 6.09
CA SER A 132 0.54 21.31 7.41
C SER A 132 0.40 19.86 7.88
N SER A 133 -0.29 19.01 7.12
CA SER A 133 -0.50 17.60 7.44
C SER A 133 -0.40 16.71 6.20
N GLY A 134 -0.16 15.41 6.44
CA GLY A 134 0.02 14.41 5.40
C GLY A 134 0.76 13.18 5.90
N THR A 135 1.04 12.24 5.00
CA THR A 135 1.83 11.04 5.33
C THR A 135 3.14 11.06 4.56
N ILE A 136 4.26 10.94 5.28
CA ILE A 136 5.61 10.87 4.73
C ILE A 136 6.15 9.47 4.96
N ILE A 137 6.55 8.79 3.89
CA ILE A 137 6.97 7.39 3.95
C ILE A 137 8.39 7.28 3.43
N PHE A 138 9.27 6.66 4.20
CA PHE A 138 10.50 6.10 3.68
C PHE A 138 10.35 4.59 3.52
N ALA A 139 10.50 4.09 2.29
CA ALA A 139 10.27 2.69 1.97
C ALA A 139 11.54 2.01 1.45
N SER A 140 11.83 0.80 1.92
CA SER A 140 12.91 -0.02 1.36
C SER A 140 12.61 -1.51 1.52
N PRO A 141 12.72 -2.33 0.45
CA PRO A 141 12.48 -3.78 0.56
C PRO A 141 13.39 -4.49 1.57
N LYS A 142 14.57 -3.94 1.84
CA LYS A 142 15.56 -4.58 2.71
C LYS A 142 16.38 -3.54 3.46
N ILE A 143 16.31 -3.58 4.79
CA ILE A 143 17.11 -2.77 5.71
C ILE A 143 17.76 -3.69 6.74
N ASN A 144 19.07 -3.51 6.99
CA ASN A 144 19.76 -4.25 8.03
C ASN A 144 19.12 -3.97 9.41
N PRO A 145 18.90 -4.99 10.26
CA PRO A 145 18.27 -4.81 11.58
C PRO A 145 18.93 -3.73 12.46
N SER A 146 20.26 -3.63 12.43
CA SER A 146 21.00 -2.61 13.22
C SER A 146 20.75 -1.17 12.73
N VAL A 147 20.50 -0.99 11.43
CA VAL A 147 20.11 0.31 10.85
C VAL A 147 18.66 0.60 11.22
N MET A 148 17.77 -0.39 11.13
CA MET A 148 16.35 -0.23 11.48
C MET A 148 16.16 0.18 12.94
N ILE A 149 16.89 -0.46 13.87
CA ILE A 149 16.88 -0.08 15.30
C ILE A 149 17.29 1.39 15.47
N ALA A 150 18.39 1.81 14.84
CA ALA A 150 18.88 3.18 14.95
C ALA A 150 17.92 4.22 14.32
N ILE A 151 17.22 3.87 13.23
CA ILE A 151 16.15 4.72 12.67
C ILE A 151 14.99 4.82 13.67
N ASN A 152 14.55 3.70 14.23
CA ASN A 152 13.45 3.67 15.20
C ASN A 152 13.73 4.48 16.46
N GLU A 153 14.97 4.49 16.95
CA GLU A 153 15.42 5.32 18.07
C GLU A 153 15.27 6.84 17.79
N CYS A 154 15.28 7.23 16.51
CA CYS A 154 15.15 8.63 16.07
C CYS A 154 13.71 9.05 15.77
N MET A 155 12.75 8.11 15.69
CA MET A 155 11.39 8.39 15.24
C MET A 155 10.66 9.38 16.14
N SER A 156 10.76 9.20 17.46
CA SER A 156 10.10 10.09 18.42
C SER A 156 10.64 11.52 18.35
N ASP A 157 11.94 11.70 18.12
CA ASP A 157 12.54 13.02 17.93
C ASP A 157 12.14 13.65 16.59
N MET A 158 11.99 12.86 15.52
CA MET A 158 11.47 13.38 14.24
C MET A 158 10.06 13.92 14.41
N THR A 159 9.18 13.15 15.06
CA THR A 159 7.81 13.57 15.35
C THR A 159 7.80 14.81 16.22
N ALA A 160 8.56 14.85 17.31
CA ALA A 160 8.62 15.99 18.22
C ALA A 160 9.10 17.28 17.53
N VAL A 161 10.07 17.17 16.61
CA VAL A 161 10.58 18.32 15.83
C VAL A 161 9.50 18.87 14.89
N LEU A 162 8.68 18.01 14.28
CA LEU A 162 7.56 18.42 13.42
C LEU A 162 6.41 19.03 14.23
N GLU A 163 6.05 18.42 15.36
CA GLU A 163 5.02 18.92 16.28
C GLU A 163 5.39 20.27 16.90
N THR A 164 6.66 20.48 17.26
CA THR A 164 7.15 21.78 17.75
C THR A 164 7.02 22.87 16.69
N ALA A 165 7.07 22.47 15.40
CA ALA A 165 6.79 23.34 14.29
C ALA A 165 5.29 23.34 13.91
N ASP A 166 4.37 22.83 14.73
CA ASP A 166 2.93 22.81 14.44
C ASP A 166 2.64 22.24 13.03
N LEU A 167 3.26 21.08 12.75
CA LEU A 167 3.08 20.28 11.55
C LEU A 167 2.66 18.85 11.94
N ASP A 168 1.52 18.42 11.45
CA ASP A 168 0.88 17.13 11.74
C ASP A 168 1.17 16.13 10.61
N PHE A 169 2.45 15.78 10.44
CA PHE A 169 2.87 14.78 9.48
C PHE A 169 3.05 13.40 10.13
N ASP A 170 2.34 12.41 9.60
CA ASP A 170 2.52 11.00 9.94
C ASP A 170 3.76 10.46 9.19
N VAL A 171 4.87 10.31 9.91
CA VAL A 171 6.12 9.78 9.35
C VAL A 171 6.20 8.27 9.58
N ARG A 172 6.35 7.51 8.49
CA ARG A 172 6.38 6.04 8.50
C ARG A 172 7.66 5.52 7.84
N ILE A 173 8.24 4.48 8.44
CA ILE A 173 9.32 3.69 7.83
C ILE A 173 8.73 2.33 7.50
N ILE A 174 8.68 1.97 6.22
CA ILE A 174 8.12 0.71 5.74
C ILE A 174 9.24 -0.12 5.13
N ALA A 175 9.65 -1.19 5.81
CA ALA A 175 10.81 -1.98 5.40
C ALA A 175 10.66 -3.47 5.67
N ASN A 176 11.48 -4.28 5.00
CA ASN A 176 11.53 -5.73 5.19
C ASN A 176 10.13 -6.37 5.01
N ASP A 177 9.65 -7.13 6.01
CA ASP A 177 8.34 -7.78 5.96
C ASP A 177 7.21 -6.75 5.83
N ASP A 178 7.29 -5.61 6.51
CA ASP A 178 6.31 -4.53 6.39
C ASP A 178 6.25 -3.99 4.95
N PHE A 179 7.38 -3.95 4.22
CA PHE A 179 7.38 -3.56 2.81
C PHE A 179 6.63 -4.58 1.95
N ARG A 180 6.90 -5.87 2.17
CA ARG A 180 6.20 -6.93 1.46
C ARG A 180 4.70 -6.87 1.73
N GLU A 181 4.31 -6.74 2.98
CA GLU A 181 2.92 -6.82 3.41
C GLU A 181 2.14 -5.53 3.13
N SER A 182 2.70 -4.36 3.45
CA SER A 182 1.99 -3.08 3.31
C SER A 182 1.97 -2.56 1.88
N ILE A 183 2.93 -2.96 1.04
CA ILE A 183 3.11 -2.41 -0.30
C ILE A 183 3.01 -3.48 -1.37
N LEU A 184 3.93 -4.46 -1.38
CA LEU A 184 4.07 -5.38 -2.50
C LEU A 184 2.83 -6.26 -2.67
N GLU A 185 2.42 -6.98 -1.63
CA GLU A 185 1.27 -7.88 -1.66
C GLU A 185 -0.04 -7.18 -2.04
N PRO A 186 -0.39 -6.01 -1.46
CA PRO A 186 -1.54 -5.23 -1.88
C PRO A 186 -1.53 -4.92 -3.37
N VAL A 187 -0.40 -4.49 -3.93
CA VAL A 187 -0.28 -4.21 -5.38
C VAL A 187 -0.48 -5.49 -6.20
N LEU A 188 0.17 -6.59 -5.80
CA LEU A 188 0.02 -7.88 -6.49
C LEU A 188 -1.44 -8.37 -6.49
N SER A 189 -2.16 -8.15 -5.39
CA SER A 189 -3.57 -8.53 -5.28
C SER A 189 -4.49 -7.80 -6.27
N MET A 190 -4.08 -6.60 -6.73
CA MET A 190 -4.83 -5.79 -7.69
C MET A 190 -4.61 -6.22 -9.16
N LEU A 191 -3.63 -7.09 -9.46
CA LEU A 191 -3.27 -7.47 -10.84
C LEU A 191 -4.44 -8.05 -11.64
N GLY A 192 -5.36 -8.76 -10.96
CA GLY A 192 -6.54 -9.36 -11.59
C GLY A 192 -7.72 -8.40 -11.81
N GLU A 193 -7.74 -7.26 -11.13
CA GLU A 193 -8.80 -6.24 -11.28
C GLU A 193 -8.46 -5.20 -12.35
N VAL A 194 -7.18 -4.91 -12.53
CA VAL A 194 -6.71 -3.83 -13.40
C VAL A 194 -6.35 -4.38 -14.78
N SER A 195 -7.34 -4.48 -15.67
CA SER A 195 -7.18 -5.10 -17.00
C SER A 195 -6.39 -4.28 -18.03
N ASP A 196 -6.34 -2.94 -17.87
CA ASP A 196 -5.71 -2.04 -18.85
C ASP A 196 -5.01 -0.85 -18.17
N THR A 197 -3.92 -1.14 -17.46
CA THR A 197 -3.06 -0.10 -16.88
C THR A 197 -1.86 0.18 -17.77
N SER A 198 -1.47 1.45 -17.86
CA SER A 198 -0.21 1.88 -18.48
C SER A 198 0.98 1.86 -17.52
N GLU A 199 0.79 1.39 -16.28
CA GLU A 199 1.80 1.43 -15.22
C GLU A 199 2.82 0.29 -15.42
N LEU A 200 4.10 0.65 -15.55
CA LEU A 200 5.15 -0.28 -15.99
C LEU A 200 5.30 -1.49 -15.06
N PHE A 201 5.19 -1.30 -13.73
CA PHE A 201 5.33 -2.39 -12.77
C PHE A 201 4.19 -3.42 -12.91
N MET A 202 2.95 -2.96 -12.98
CA MET A 202 1.80 -3.85 -13.18
C MET A 202 1.86 -4.54 -14.54
N ARG A 203 2.24 -3.81 -15.60
CA ARG A 203 2.34 -4.36 -16.95
C ARG A 203 3.46 -5.38 -17.10
N SER A 204 4.62 -5.17 -16.46
CA SER A 204 5.71 -6.15 -16.49
C SER A 204 5.29 -7.45 -15.80
N LEU A 205 4.57 -7.37 -14.69
CA LEU A 205 4.02 -8.54 -14.00
C LEU A 205 2.92 -9.25 -14.79
N GLN A 206 2.00 -8.49 -15.41
CA GLN A 206 0.99 -9.06 -16.30
C GLN A 206 1.65 -9.81 -17.47
N MET A 207 2.65 -9.21 -18.11
CA MET A 207 3.42 -9.84 -19.18
C MET A 207 4.12 -11.10 -18.68
N TYR A 208 4.80 -11.04 -17.53
CA TYR A 208 5.44 -12.20 -16.92
C TYR A 208 4.45 -13.34 -16.65
N ASN A 209 3.26 -13.03 -16.14
CA ASN A 209 2.19 -14.00 -15.90
C ASN A 209 1.66 -14.66 -17.18
N LEU A 210 1.81 -14.06 -18.37
CA LEU A 210 1.44 -14.73 -19.63
C LEU A 210 2.30 -15.97 -19.87
N PHE A 211 3.58 -15.93 -19.51
CA PHE A 211 4.51 -17.02 -19.78
C PHE A 211 4.51 -18.07 -18.68
N VAL A 212 4.39 -17.66 -17.42
CA VAL A 212 4.29 -18.59 -16.27
C VAL A 212 3.00 -19.43 -16.36
N ASN A 213 1.90 -18.88 -16.87
CA ASN A 213 0.66 -19.62 -17.07
C ASN A 213 0.62 -20.48 -18.34
N THR A 214 1.66 -20.44 -19.19
CA THR A 214 1.69 -21.19 -20.46
C THR A 214 2.37 -22.56 -20.31
N GLU A 215 3.28 -22.75 -19.36
CA GLU A 215 3.93 -24.05 -19.11
C GLU A 215 2.96 -25.14 -18.62
N THR A 216 1.82 -24.76 -18.03
CA THR A 216 0.74 -25.69 -17.65
C THR A 216 -0.18 -26.10 -18.80
N ARG A 217 -0.05 -25.51 -20.00
CA ARG A 217 -0.93 -25.80 -21.16
C ARG A 217 -0.40 -26.88 -22.11
N VAL A 218 0.86 -27.30 -22.02
CA VAL A 218 1.44 -28.25 -22.99
C VAL A 218 1.18 -29.73 -22.64
N ASN A 219 0.76 -30.06 -21.41
CA ASN A 219 0.53 -31.46 -20.98
C ASN A 219 -0.93 -31.81 -20.65
N LYS A 220 -1.91 -31.28 -21.39
CA LYS A 220 -3.33 -31.69 -21.28
C LYS A 220 -3.86 -32.27 -22.59
N ASN A 221 -3.23 -33.34 -23.06
CA ASN A 221 -3.87 -34.30 -23.96
C ASN A 221 -3.61 -35.71 -23.43
N GLN A 222 -4.30 -36.08 -22.34
CA GLN A 222 -4.87 -37.42 -22.14
C GLN A 222 -5.58 -37.54 -20.79
N ARG A 223 -6.87 -37.91 -20.88
CA ARG A 223 -7.75 -38.51 -19.88
C ARG A 223 -8.41 -37.59 -18.84
N ALA A 224 -9.73 -37.78 -18.76
CA ALA A 224 -10.67 -37.09 -17.91
C ALA A 224 -10.52 -37.52 -16.44
N SER A 225 -10.11 -36.57 -15.60
CA SER A 225 -10.44 -36.47 -14.17
C SER A 225 -9.90 -35.12 -13.66
N SER A 226 -10.76 -34.39 -12.95
CA SER A 226 -10.51 -33.28 -12.01
C SER A 226 -9.28 -32.37 -12.21
N PRO A 227 -9.43 -31.05 -12.45
CA PRO A 227 -8.27 -30.16 -12.52
C PRO A 227 -7.80 -29.79 -11.11
N GLY A 228 -6.92 -30.61 -10.54
CA GLY A 228 -6.00 -30.16 -9.49
C GLY A 228 -5.08 -29.08 -10.06
N ARG A 229 -5.16 -27.86 -9.50
CA ARG A 229 -4.22 -26.76 -9.77
C ARG A 229 -2.85 -27.14 -9.22
N ILE A 230 -1.86 -27.29 -10.09
CA ILE A 230 -0.44 -27.29 -9.72
C ILE A 230 0.18 -26.05 -10.38
N THR A 231 0.55 -25.09 -9.54
CA THR A 231 1.29 -23.86 -9.83
C THR A 231 2.79 -24.12 -9.66
N PRO A 232 3.66 -23.73 -10.61
CA PRO A 232 5.09 -23.60 -10.34
C PRO A 232 5.46 -22.13 -10.06
N GLU A 233 6.00 -21.91 -8.86
CA GLU A 233 6.88 -20.82 -8.37
C GLU A 233 7.13 -19.59 -9.27
N ILE A 234 6.16 -18.67 -9.31
CA ILE A 234 6.39 -17.42 -8.59
C ILE A 234 5.85 -17.73 -7.22
N VAL A 235 6.61 -17.55 -6.15
CA VAL A 235 6.10 -17.74 -4.79
C VAL A 235 4.72 -17.08 -4.75
N LYS A 236 3.65 -17.90 -4.69
CA LYS A 236 2.39 -17.48 -4.10
C LYS A 236 2.84 -17.17 -2.70
N ILE A 237 3.22 -15.92 -2.51
CA ILE A 237 3.36 -15.34 -1.21
C ILE A 237 1.95 -15.49 -0.67
N GLU A 238 1.77 -16.56 0.11
CA GLU A 238 0.61 -16.69 0.97
C GLU A 238 0.55 -15.36 1.69
N ASN A 239 -0.62 -14.72 1.63
CA ASN A 239 -0.89 -13.49 2.34
C ASN A 239 -0.73 -13.85 3.83
N THR A 240 0.48 -13.73 4.37
CA THR A 240 0.88 -14.36 5.64
C THR A 240 0.43 -13.52 6.82
N ASP A 241 0.17 -12.23 6.63
CA ASP A 241 -0.22 -11.36 7.73
C ASP A 241 -1.31 -10.34 7.39
N ILE A 242 -2.05 -9.96 8.43
CA ILE A 242 -3.25 -9.13 8.40
C ILE A 242 -2.89 -7.64 8.20
N ASP A 243 -1.63 -7.28 8.46
CA ASP A 243 -1.19 -5.89 8.52
C ASP A 243 -1.21 -5.21 7.15
N GLY A 244 -0.86 -5.94 6.09
CA GLY A 244 -0.95 -5.46 4.71
C GLY A 244 -2.35 -5.02 4.27
N LEU A 245 -3.38 -5.64 4.85
CA LEU A 245 -4.78 -5.30 4.58
C LEU A 245 -5.20 -3.97 5.20
N LYS A 246 -4.47 -3.45 6.20
CA LYS A 246 -4.72 -2.10 6.75
C LYS A 246 -4.52 -1.02 5.69
N GLU A 247 -3.64 -1.25 4.72
CA GLU A 247 -3.33 -0.25 3.71
C GLU A 247 -4.38 -0.15 2.60
N MET A 248 -5.18 -1.19 2.40
CA MET A 248 -6.25 -1.27 1.40
C MET A 248 -7.59 -0.86 1.99
N LYS A 249 -8.49 -0.23 1.22
CA LYS A 249 -9.89 -0.03 1.63
C LYS A 249 -10.64 -1.36 1.72
N ILE A 250 -11.65 -1.45 2.61
CA ILE A 250 -12.42 -2.69 2.81
C ILE A 250 -12.97 -3.29 1.51
N GLY A 251 -13.52 -2.46 0.63
CA GLY A 251 -14.08 -2.92 -0.64
C GLY A 251 -13.02 -3.54 -1.56
N ALA A 252 -11.78 -3.05 -1.54
CA ALA A 252 -10.68 -3.64 -2.30
C ALA A 252 -10.28 -5.01 -1.74
N ILE A 253 -10.18 -5.13 -0.40
CA ILE A 253 -9.91 -6.43 0.27
C ILE A 253 -10.95 -7.48 -0.12
N VAL A 254 -12.21 -7.08 -0.19
CA VAL A 254 -13.31 -7.97 -0.54
C VAL A 254 -13.18 -8.49 -1.97
N ARG A 255 -12.92 -7.60 -2.92
CA ARG A 255 -12.89 -7.96 -4.34
C ARG A 255 -11.61 -8.71 -4.76
N THR A 256 -10.50 -8.51 -4.05
CA THR A 256 -9.25 -9.23 -4.31
C THR A 256 -9.08 -10.44 -3.37
N VAL A 257 -8.75 -10.19 -2.11
CA VAL A 257 -8.30 -11.22 -1.14
C VAL A 257 -9.44 -12.14 -0.75
N PHE A 258 -10.55 -11.58 -0.27
CA PHE A 258 -11.70 -12.38 0.17
C PHE A 258 -12.28 -13.19 -1.00
N ARG A 259 -12.46 -12.57 -2.16
CA ARG A 259 -12.85 -13.24 -3.39
C ARG A 259 -11.92 -14.42 -3.71
N SER A 260 -10.60 -14.22 -3.74
CA SER A 260 -9.64 -15.28 -4.05
C SER A 260 -9.72 -16.44 -3.05
N MET A 261 -9.93 -16.15 -1.76
CA MET A 261 -10.09 -17.21 -0.74
C MET A 261 -11.34 -18.07 -1.01
N LEU A 262 -12.45 -17.43 -1.39
CA LEU A 262 -13.67 -18.15 -1.77
C LEU A 262 -13.46 -19.03 -3.01
N GLU A 263 -12.84 -18.48 -4.06
CA GLU A 263 -12.57 -19.22 -5.32
C GLU A 263 -11.57 -20.37 -5.12
N ASP A 264 -10.61 -20.21 -4.21
CA ASP A 264 -9.65 -21.24 -3.82
C ASP A 264 -10.21 -22.27 -2.82
N GLY A 265 -11.51 -22.19 -2.51
CA GLY A 265 -12.19 -23.19 -1.68
C GLY A 265 -11.80 -23.15 -0.20
N ALA A 266 -11.48 -21.97 0.35
CA ALA A 266 -11.20 -21.79 1.78
C ALA A 266 -12.42 -22.04 2.69
N VAL A 267 -13.61 -22.24 2.12
CA VAL A 267 -14.89 -22.39 2.82
C VAL A 267 -15.57 -23.68 2.42
N SER A 268 -16.16 -24.39 3.39
CA SER A 268 -16.90 -25.63 3.09
C SER A 268 -18.17 -25.38 2.26
N HIS A 269 -18.68 -26.40 1.58
CA HIS A 269 -19.95 -26.33 0.85
C HIS A 269 -21.14 -25.91 1.74
N GLU A 270 -21.15 -26.35 3.00
CA GLU A 270 -22.19 -25.98 3.97
C GLU A 270 -22.09 -24.51 4.38
N GLU A 271 -20.86 -24.00 4.52
CA GLU A 271 -20.66 -22.58 4.79
C GLU A 271 -21.04 -21.70 3.60
N VAL A 272 -20.76 -22.13 2.37
CA VAL A 272 -21.25 -21.44 1.15
C VAL A 272 -22.78 -21.39 1.10
N LYS A 273 -23.49 -22.43 1.60
CA LYS A 273 -24.96 -22.38 1.75
C LYS A 273 -25.38 -21.34 2.79
N LYS A 274 -24.70 -21.28 3.93
CA LYS A 274 -24.96 -20.27 4.97
C LYS A 274 -24.68 -18.85 4.48
N MET A 275 -23.62 -18.64 3.71
CA MET A 275 -23.29 -17.35 3.09
C MET A 275 -24.37 -16.82 2.12
N GLN A 276 -25.32 -17.67 1.69
CA GLN A 276 -26.48 -17.26 0.90
C GLN A 276 -27.67 -16.79 1.76
N THR A 277 -27.54 -16.77 3.10
CA THR A 277 -28.59 -16.30 4.01
C THR A 277 -28.25 -14.96 4.61
N ARG A 278 -29.29 -14.18 4.93
CA ARG A 278 -29.15 -12.87 5.56
C ARG A 278 -28.62 -13.02 6.99
N GLU A 279 -29.06 -14.05 7.69
CA GLU A 279 -28.78 -14.29 9.11
C GLU A 279 -27.27 -14.51 9.32
N TYR A 280 -26.67 -15.42 8.54
CA TYR A 280 -25.24 -15.68 8.62
C TYR A 280 -24.42 -14.45 8.21
N SER A 281 -24.88 -13.71 7.20
CA SER A 281 -24.21 -12.49 6.74
C SER A 281 -24.20 -11.40 7.81
N LYS A 282 -25.33 -11.24 8.54
CA LYS A 282 -25.44 -10.31 9.66
C LYS A 282 -24.58 -10.74 10.85
N GLU A 283 -24.63 -12.02 11.24
CA GLU A 283 -23.87 -12.51 12.39
C GLU A 283 -22.36 -12.51 12.17
N THR A 284 -21.93 -12.78 10.93
CA THR A 284 -20.52 -13.00 10.61
C THR A 284 -19.82 -11.74 10.12
N PHE A 285 -20.49 -10.93 9.29
CA PHE A 285 -19.91 -9.78 8.60
C PHE A 285 -20.58 -8.44 8.93
N ASP A 286 -21.64 -8.46 9.75
CA ASP A 286 -22.53 -7.31 10.04
C ASP A 286 -23.36 -6.79 8.85
N ILE A 287 -23.38 -7.54 7.74
CA ILE A 287 -24.05 -7.18 6.49
C ILE A 287 -25.55 -7.53 6.52
N GLN A 288 -26.39 -6.61 6.02
CA GLN A 288 -27.87 -6.75 6.06
C GLN A 288 -28.48 -7.63 4.96
N PHE A 289 -27.68 -8.12 4.03
CA PHE A 289 -28.09 -8.87 2.84
C PHE A 289 -27.31 -10.18 2.74
N PRO A 290 -27.85 -11.21 2.05
CA PRO A 290 -27.09 -12.40 1.71
C PRO A 290 -25.75 -12.05 1.06
N LEU A 291 -24.65 -12.57 1.61
CA LEU A 291 -23.32 -12.29 1.10
C LEU A 291 -23.12 -12.83 -0.32
N LEU A 292 -23.64 -14.03 -0.58
CA LEU A 292 -23.62 -14.68 -1.89
C LEU A 292 -25.03 -14.82 -2.45
N LEU A 293 -25.20 -14.50 -3.73
CA LEU A 293 -26.39 -14.83 -4.50
C LEU A 293 -26.00 -15.64 -5.73
N LYS A 294 -26.64 -16.79 -5.95
CA LYS A 294 -26.43 -17.54 -7.19
C LYS A 294 -26.81 -16.69 -8.39
N THR A 295 -25.93 -16.64 -9.37
CA THR A 295 -26.19 -15.95 -10.65
C THR A 295 -27.41 -16.52 -11.34
N GLU A 296 -27.62 -17.84 -11.28
CA GLU A 296 -28.78 -18.54 -11.85
C GLU A 296 -30.12 -18.03 -11.27
N THR A 297 -30.19 -17.74 -9.97
CA THR A 297 -31.41 -17.26 -9.30
C THR A 297 -31.88 -15.90 -9.82
N THR A 298 -30.96 -15.13 -10.42
CA THR A 298 -31.21 -13.79 -10.96
C THR A 298 -31.20 -13.77 -12.49
N GLY A 299 -31.17 -14.95 -13.13
CA GLY A 299 -31.03 -15.07 -14.58
C GLY A 299 -29.73 -14.47 -15.12
N GLY A 300 -28.68 -14.38 -14.28
CA GLY A 300 -27.41 -13.74 -14.60
C GLY A 300 -27.44 -12.21 -14.54
N ILE A 301 -28.55 -11.59 -14.14
CA ILE A 301 -28.67 -10.13 -14.04
C ILE A 301 -28.12 -9.66 -12.69
N LYS A 302 -27.12 -8.76 -12.72
CA LYS A 302 -26.48 -8.20 -11.53
C LYS A 302 -27.49 -7.46 -10.63
N PRO A 303 -27.71 -7.90 -9.38
CA PRO A 303 -28.55 -7.14 -8.45
C PRO A 303 -27.85 -5.85 -7.98
N VAL A 304 -28.64 -4.87 -7.53
CA VAL A 304 -28.17 -3.50 -7.20
C VAL A 304 -27.02 -3.50 -6.19
N ARG A 305 -27.13 -4.30 -5.13
CA ARG A 305 -26.23 -4.32 -3.96
C ARG A 305 -25.08 -5.32 -4.07
N TYR A 306 -24.75 -5.74 -5.29
CA TYR A 306 -23.76 -6.77 -5.55
C TYR A 306 -22.76 -6.31 -6.60
N TYR A 307 -21.51 -6.79 -6.48
CA TYR A 307 -20.46 -6.55 -7.46
C TYR A 307 -20.81 -7.15 -8.82
N ALA A 308 -20.33 -6.51 -9.89
CA ALA A 308 -20.65 -6.91 -11.26
C ALA A 308 -20.00 -8.22 -11.67
N ASN A 309 -18.76 -8.46 -11.23
CA ASN A 309 -18.01 -9.66 -11.58
C ASN A 309 -18.37 -10.79 -10.60
N PRO A 310 -18.96 -11.91 -11.08
CA PRO A 310 -19.28 -13.04 -10.22
C PRO A 310 -18.02 -13.74 -9.70
N VAL A 311 -18.14 -14.32 -8.51
CA VAL A 311 -17.15 -15.22 -7.90
C VAL A 311 -17.51 -16.67 -8.23
N CYS A 312 -16.53 -17.47 -8.63
CA CYS A 312 -16.75 -18.88 -8.97
C CYS A 312 -16.29 -19.78 -7.82
N ILE A 313 -17.24 -20.41 -7.13
CA ILE A 313 -16.98 -21.26 -5.96
C ILE A 313 -17.47 -22.67 -6.27
N TYR A 314 -16.56 -23.64 -6.25
CA TYR A 314 -16.87 -25.03 -6.62
C TYR A 314 -17.56 -25.19 -7.99
N GLY A 315 -17.18 -24.34 -8.95
CA GLY A 315 -17.74 -24.35 -10.31
C GLY A 315 -19.11 -23.67 -10.45
N ILE A 316 -19.65 -23.08 -9.38
CA ILE A 316 -20.91 -22.33 -9.39
C ILE A 316 -20.61 -20.84 -9.26
N ASN A 317 -21.26 -20.02 -10.09
CA ASN A 317 -21.08 -18.57 -10.09
C ASN A 317 -22.06 -17.88 -9.14
N TYR A 318 -21.52 -17.01 -8.29
CA TYR A 318 -22.27 -16.21 -7.33
C TYR A 318 -21.96 -14.72 -7.52
N PHE A 319 -22.96 -13.87 -7.39
CA PHE A 319 -22.77 -12.45 -7.13
C PHE A 319 -22.37 -12.25 -5.66
N LEU A 320 -21.36 -11.42 -5.42
CA LEU A 320 -20.85 -11.08 -4.09
C LEU A 320 -21.41 -9.72 -3.65
N CYS A 321 -21.91 -9.63 -2.41
CA CYS A 321 -22.47 -8.40 -1.86
C CYS A 321 -21.43 -7.26 -1.83
N SER A 322 -21.84 -6.06 -2.23
CA SER A 322 -21.00 -4.86 -2.30
C SER A 322 -21.25 -3.86 -1.17
N GLU A 323 -22.14 -4.16 -0.23
CA GLU A 323 -22.50 -3.31 0.91
C GLU A 323 -21.48 -3.44 2.04
N TRP A 324 -20.27 -2.95 1.80
CA TRP A 324 -19.19 -2.90 2.80
C TRP A 324 -18.88 -1.44 3.15
N TYR A 325 -18.91 -1.13 4.43
CA TYR A 325 -18.76 0.22 4.96
C TYR A 325 -17.56 0.31 5.91
N GLU A 326 -16.92 1.47 5.89
CA GLU A 326 -15.74 1.78 6.71
C GLU A 326 -15.86 3.21 7.27
N VAL A 327 -17.00 3.50 7.89
CA VAL A 327 -17.28 4.79 8.52
C VAL A 327 -17.51 4.60 10.03
N PRO A 328 -17.28 5.61 10.89
CA PRO A 328 -17.42 5.44 12.34
C PRO A 328 -18.78 4.90 12.81
N ALA A 329 -19.86 5.25 12.09
CA ALA A 329 -21.21 4.78 12.39
C ALA A 329 -21.52 3.35 11.88
N ASN A 330 -20.75 2.85 10.91
CA ASN A 330 -20.90 1.51 10.34
C ASN A 330 -19.55 1.04 9.76
N ASN A 331 -18.89 0.13 10.46
CA ASN A 331 -17.55 -0.34 10.12
C ASN A 331 -17.50 -1.87 10.10
N ASP A 332 -17.58 -2.43 8.89
CA ASP A 332 -17.61 -3.87 8.67
C ASP A 332 -16.20 -4.51 8.70
N ARG A 333 -15.14 -3.68 8.68
CA ARG A 333 -13.75 -4.16 8.59
C ARG A 333 -13.40 -5.14 9.72
N PRO A 334 -13.68 -4.87 11.01
CA PRO A 334 -13.32 -5.80 12.08
C PRO A 334 -13.92 -7.20 11.88
N TYR A 335 -15.14 -7.28 11.33
CA TYR A 335 -15.83 -8.54 11.06
C TYR A 335 -15.18 -9.29 9.89
N LEU A 336 -14.90 -8.61 8.78
CA LEU A 336 -14.18 -9.20 7.65
C LEU A 336 -12.80 -9.70 8.09
N MET A 337 -12.04 -8.87 8.83
CA MET A 337 -10.70 -9.23 9.31
C MET A 337 -10.75 -10.45 10.22
N LYS A 338 -11.70 -10.50 11.19
CA LYS A 338 -11.91 -11.67 12.04
C LYS A 338 -12.17 -12.93 11.20
N TRP A 339 -13.01 -12.83 10.18
CA TRP A 339 -13.31 -13.95 9.31
C TRP A 339 -12.07 -14.43 8.53
N LEU A 340 -11.29 -13.51 7.95
CA LEU A 340 -10.06 -13.83 7.21
C LEU A 340 -9.05 -14.56 8.11
N ILE A 341 -8.90 -14.13 9.37
CA ILE A 341 -8.00 -14.76 10.35
C ILE A 341 -8.40 -16.21 10.64
N LEU A 342 -9.70 -16.45 10.86
CA LEU A 342 -10.21 -17.78 11.19
C LEU A 342 -9.95 -18.76 10.04
N HIS A 343 -10.15 -18.32 8.80
CA HIS A 343 -10.03 -19.17 7.61
C HIS A 343 -8.59 -19.28 7.09
N LYS A 344 -7.68 -18.40 7.52
CA LYS A 344 -6.23 -18.58 7.32
C LYS A 344 -5.67 -19.75 8.15
N LYS A 345 -6.16 -19.98 9.38
CA LYS A 345 -5.65 -21.01 10.31
C LYS A 345 -6.10 -22.44 10.01
N SER A 346 -7.07 -22.63 9.11
CA SER A 346 -7.65 -23.94 8.79
C SER A 346 -7.05 -24.60 7.55
N ARG A 347 -5.97 -24.03 6.99
CA ARG A 347 -5.19 -24.62 5.90
C ARG A 347 -3.93 -25.32 6.40
#